data_AF-A0A936B6N4-F1
#
_entry.id   AF-A0A936B6N4-F1
#
_cell.length_a   1.000
_cell.length_b   1.000
_cell.length_c   1.000
_cell.angle_alpha   90.00
_cell.angle_beta   90.00
_cell.angle_gamma   90.00
#
_symmetry.space_group_name_H-M   'P 1'
#
loop_
_entity.id
_entity.type
_entity.pdbx_description
1 polymer ?
#
loop_
_entity_poly.entity_id
_entity_poly.type
_entity_poly.pdbx_seq_one_letter_code
_entity_poly.pdbx_strand_id
1 'polypeptide(L)'
;MRAVVGEYGFGKSHMVELATQEALTRNFLVATISLDLQELPPHRPFAIYQEALRHLRYPDTDERGLRPLLEKTAALPHAVTHFHENAPTPNDPLAVGLEKFASITSSRQRGAWATWLMGGKRTPSMAKGFSAANKFPSIYTVGHNARQIAYLFTAVSALARLANYSGLCLLVDEAESYALLARHQRPKASLFFQALIYAALRGQQTKLAERDFPQHRWREYPLAYDNGQSFFFLFTVTYSDNRLPLSDWLTKEQIFNLAPVADPQEIGQLLQRILGYHAQAYGYEPADRQGQIQGRGRVARPRDCATAVSPCAPASAWPWSYTICSTCTPSTRSPFCWMSCGRRCSEK
;
A
#
# COMPACT_ATOMS: atom_id res chain seq x y z
N MET A 1 -2.84 -14.81 -9.38
CA MET A 1 -2.60 -13.35 -9.49
C MET A 1 -3.82 -12.70 -10.14
N ARG A 2 -4.19 -11.46 -9.76
CA ARG A 2 -5.20 -10.64 -10.47
C ARG A 2 -4.88 -9.15 -10.40
N ALA A 3 -5.21 -8.39 -11.45
CA ALA A 3 -5.27 -6.92 -11.40
C ALA A 3 -6.73 -6.49 -11.31
N VAL A 4 -7.08 -5.61 -10.37
CA VAL A 4 -8.43 -5.07 -10.19
C VAL A 4 -8.45 -3.65 -10.74
N VAL A 5 -9.22 -3.40 -11.80
CA VAL A 5 -9.23 -2.10 -12.49
C VAL A 5 -10.62 -1.49 -12.41
N GLY A 6 -10.72 -0.23 -11.98
CA GLY A 6 -11.99 0.47 -11.82
C GLY A 6 -11.81 1.95 -11.53
N GLU A 7 -12.81 2.77 -11.81
CA GLU A 7 -12.72 4.22 -11.58
C GLU A 7 -12.61 4.59 -10.09
N TYR A 8 -12.36 5.86 -9.80
CA TYR A 8 -12.32 6.36 -8.43
C TYR A 8 -13.69 6.20 -7.77
N GLY A 9 -13.71 5.73 -6.52
CA GLY A 9 -14.95 5.43 -5.78
C GLY A 9 -15.60 4.07 -6.06
N PHE A 10 -15.12 3.27 -7.02
CA PHE A 10 -15.75 1.99 -7.41
C PHE A 10 -15.42 0.82 -6.45
N GLY A 11 -15.12 1.09 -5.18
CA GLY A 11 -14.89 0.05 -4.17
C GLY A 11 -13.58 -0.76 -4.30
N LYS A 12 -12.56 -0.26 -5.02
CA LYS A 12 -11.24 -0.94 -5.16
C LYS A 12 -10.64 -1.33 -3.80
N SER A 13 -10.55 -0.39 -2.86
CA SER A 13 -10.05 -0.63 -1.50
C SER A 13 -10.95 -1.59 -0.70
N HIS A 14 -12.26 -1.59 -0.96
CA HIS A 14 -13.18 -2.57 -0.35
C HIS A 14 -12.92 -3.99 -0.88
N MET A 15 -12.62 -4.16 -2.17
CA MET A 15 -12.18 -5.44 -2.75
C MET A 15 -10.85 -5.91 -2.14
N VAL A 16 -9.92 -5.00 -1.81
CA VAL A 16 -8.67 -5.32 -1.10
C VAL A 16 -8.95 -5.79 0.33
N GLU A 17 -9.87 -5.15 1.05
CA GLU A 17 -10.26 -5.57 2.40
C GLU A 17 -10.98 -6.93 2.39
N LEU A 18 -11.94 -7.15 1.47
CA LEU A 18 -12.59 -8.46 1.30
C LEU A 18 -11.58 -9.56 0.93
N ALA A 19 -10.63 -9.27 0.04
CA ALA A 19 -9.55 -10.20 -0.31
C ALA A 19 -8.59 -10.46 0.86
N THR A 20 -8.39 -9.48 1.75
CA THR A 20 -7.62 -9.63 2.99
C THR A 20 -8.32 -10.62 3.94
N GLN A 21 -9.62 -10.42 4.17
CA GLN A 21 -10.43 -11.26 5.05
C GLN A 21 -10.50 -12.70 4.53
N GLU A 22 -10.83 -12.89 3.25
CA GLU A 22 -10.91 -14.21 2.62
C GLU A 22 -9.56 -14.94 2.62
N ALA A 23 -8.44 -14.24 2.39
CA ALA A 23 -7.11 -14.84 2.44
C ALA A 23 -6.73 -15.29 3.86
N LEU A 24 -7.03 -14.49 4.89
CA LEU A 24 -6.83 -14.87 6.29
C LEU A 24 -7.71 -16.09 6.65
N THR A 25 -9.00 -16.10 6.28
CA THR A 25 -9.89 -17.25 6.46
C THR A 25 -9.36 -18.52 5.76
N ARG A 26 -8.69 -18.38 4.61
CA ARG A 26 -8.00 -19.47 3.91
C ARG A 26 -6.58 -19.76 4.42
N ASN A 27 -6.24 -19.32 5.63
CA ASN A 27 -4.96 -19.58 6.31
C ASN A 27 -3.72 -19.05 5.55
N PHE A 28 -3.86 -17.98 4.76
CA PHE A 28 -2.71 -17.26 4.18
C PHE A 28 -2.19 -16.19 5.14
N LEU A 29 -0.88 -15.94 5.08
CA LEU A 29 -0.32 -14.69 5.57
C LEU A 29 -0.69 -13.58 4.59
N VAL A 30 -1.03 -12.39 5.08
CA VAL A 30 -1.46 -11.26 4.22
C VAL A 30 -0.62 -10.03 4.49
N ALA A 31 -0.03 -9.47 3.43
CA ALA A 31 0.61 -8.17 3.44
C ALA A 31 -0.21 -7.20 2.58
N THR A 32 -0.81 -6.20 3.20
CA THR A 32 -1.58 -5.16 2.52
C THR A 32 -0.84 -3.84 2.60
N ILE A 33 -0.62 -3.19 1.46
CA ILE A 33 0.05 -1.89 1.33
C ILE A 33 -0.73 -0.99 0.36
N SER A 34 -0.53 0.32 0.46
CA SER A 34 -0.98 1.30 -0.54
C SER A 34 0.24 2.02 -1.11
N LEU A 35 0.22 2.34 -2.41
CA LEU A 35 1.34 3.02 -3.09
C LEU A 35 1.05 4.52 -3.25
N ASP A 36 1.90 5.34 -2.64
CA ASP A 36 1.90 6.80 -2.78
C ASP A 36 3.25 7.30 -3.31
N LEU A 37 3.27 8.43 -4.02
CA LEU A 37 4.49 9.02 -4.57
C LEU A 37 5.49 9.53 -3.52
N GLN A 38 5.01 10.02 -2.37
CA GLN A 38 5.84 10.64 -1.35
C GLN A 38 6.39 9.58 -0.39
N GLU A 39 5.51 8.72 0.13
CA GLU A 39 5.86 7.72 1.14
C GLU A 39 6.41 6.42 0.52
N LEU A 40 5.66 5.78 -0.37
CA LEU A 40 5.95 4.43 -0.88
C LEU A 40 5.91 4.33 -2.42
N PRO A 41 6.77 5.07 -3.15
CA PRO A 41 6.62 5.18 -4.59
C PRO A 41 6.93 3.87 -5.33
N PRO A 42 6.15 3.49 -6.37
CA PRO A 42 6.26 2.18 -7.04
C PRO A 42 7.64 1.83 -7.62
N HIS A 43 8.53 2.81 -7.80
CA HIS A 43 9.90 2.61 -8.30
C HIS A 43 10.92 2.22 -7.21
N ARG A 44 10.50 1.99 -5.96
CA ARG A 44 11.37 1.60 -4.83
C ARG A 44 11.03 0.20 -4.27
N PRO A 45 11.39 -0.89 -4.99
CA PRO A 45 11.04 -2.27 -4.60
C PRO A 45 11.42 -2.65 -3.17
N PHE A 46 12.58 -2.18 -2.70
CA PHE A 46 13.07 -2.47 -1.35
C PHE A 46 12.22 -1.82 -0.25
N ALA A 47 11.74 -0.59 -0.47
CA ALA A 47 10.85 0.08 0.49
C ALA A 47 9.49 -0.61 0.53
N ILE A 48 8.97 -1.00 -0.64
CA ILE A 48 7.72 -1.76 -0.78
C ILE A 48 7.81 -3.11 -0.05
N TYR A 49 8.92 -3.83 -0.20
CA TYR A 49 9.20 -5.07 0.53
C TYR A 49 9.26 -4.86 2.05
N GLN A 50 9.97 -3.82 2.49
CA GLN A 50 10.08 -3.46 3.91
C GLN A 50 8.70 -3.19 4.53
N GLU A 51 7.86 -2.39 3.87
CA GLU A 51 6.55 -2.02 4.38
C GLU A 51 5.55 -3.19 4.34
N ALA A 52 5.57 -3.97 3.25
CA ALA A 52 4.75 -5.18 3.14
C ALA A 52 5.08 -6.20 4.24
N LEU A 53 6.36 -6.45 4.52
CA LEU A 53 6.73 -7.38 5.60
C LEU A 53 6.50 -6.80 7.00
N ARG A 54 6.58 -5.47 7.19
CA ARG A 54 6.21 -4.81 8.45
C ARG A 54 4.71 -4.98 8.76
N HIS A 55 3.87 -4.92 7.74
CA HIS A 55 2.41 -5.06 7.86
C HIS A 55 1.88 -6.47 7.59
N LEU A 56 2.77 -7.48 7.59
CA LEU A 56 2.40 -8.88 7.49
C LEU A 56 1.46 -9.28 8.65
N ARG A 57 0.25 -9.72 8.31
CA ARG A 57 -0.81 -10.23 9.20
C ARG A 57 -0.88 -11.75 9.13
N TYR A 58 -1.35 -12.35 10.22
CA TYR A 58 -1.48 -13.79 10.41
C TYR A 58 -2.96 -14.15 10.65
N PRO A 59 -3.38 -15.38 10.32
CA PRO A 59 -4.73 -15.86 10.59
C PRO A 59 -4.92 -16.33 12.04
N ASP A 60 -3.81 -16.64 12.75
CA ASP A 60 -3.79 -17.24 14.08
C ASP A 60 -3.24 -16.31 15.19
N THR A 61 -2.87 -15.06 14.86
CA THR A 61 -2.41 -14.06 15.84
C THR A 61 -2.59 -12.62 15.35
N ASP A 62 -2.82 -11.69 16.29
CA ASP A 62 -2.83 -10.24 16.06
C ASP A 62 -1.42 -9.63 15.93
N GLU A 63 -0.37 -10.39 16.24
CA GLU A 63 1.01 -9.96 16.02
C GLU A 63 1.28 -9.66 14.54
N ARG A 64 2.19 -8.71 14.29
CA ARG A 64 2.54 -8.26 12.93
C ARG A 64 4.04 -8.32 12.69
N GLY A 65 4.39 -8.35 11.41
CA GLY A 65 5.79 -8.40 10.98
C GLY A 65 6.25 -9.82 10.64
N LEU A 66 7.50 -9.97 10.23
CA LEU A 66 8.08 -11.30 9.91
C LEU A 66 8.38 -12.15 11.16
N ARG A 67 8.38 -11.57 12.36
CA ARG A 67 8.86 -12.24 13.58
C ARG A 67 8.05 -13.50 13.97
N PRO A 68 6.71 -13.50 14.01
CA PRO A 68 5.95 -14.70 14.37
C PRO A 68 6.22 -15.88 13.44
N LEU A 69 6.35 -15.64 12.13
CA LEU A 69 6.74 -16.66 11.16
C LEU A 69 8.14 -17.25 11.45
N LEU A 70 9.11 -16.40 11.77
CA LEU A 70 10.47 -16.85 12.12
C LEU A 70 10.49 -17.66 13.42
N GLU A 71 9.69 -17.29 14.43
CA GLU A 71 9.61 -18.03 15.69
C GLU A 71 8.92 -19.39 15.50
N LYS A 72 7.82 -19.43 14.73
CA LYS A 72 7.08 -20.66 14.40
C LYS A 72 7.90 -21.64 13.57
N THR A 73 8.71 -21.15 12.61
CA THR A 73 9.61 -21.99 11.81
C THR A 73 10.89 -22.39 12.54
N ALA A 74 11.49 -21.49 13.34
CA ALA A 74 12.68 -21.81 14.14
C ALA A 74 12.42 -22.87 15.22
N ALA A 75 11.16 -23.03 15.67
CA ALA A 75 10.74 -24.11 16.57
C ALA A 75 10.73 -25.50 15.90
N LEU A 76 10.91 -25.58 14.57
CA LEU A 76 10.86 -26.80 13.78
C LEU A 76 12.23 -27.05 13.08
N PRO A 77 13.17 -27.79 13.71
CA PRO A 77 14.54 -27.94 13.18
C PRO A 77 14.60 -28.52 11.76
N HIS A 78 13.69 -29.44 11.42
CA HIS A 78 13.58 -30.01 10.09
C HIS A 78 13.15 -28.97 9.04
N ALA A 79 12.30 -28.00 9.41
CA ALA A 79 11.87 -26.92 8.52
C ALA A 79 13.01 -25.95 8.23
N VAL A 80 13.83 -25.61 9.24
CA VAL A 80 15.02 -24.76 9.07
C VAL A 80 16.03 -25.41 8.12
N THR A 81 16.30 -26.71 8.33
CA THR A 81 17.23 -27.48 7.49
C THR A 81 16.71 -27.59 6.06
N HIS A 82 15.46 -28.04 5.88
CA HIS A 82 14.82 -28.16 4.57
C HIS A 82 14.76 -26.82 3.82
N PHE A 83 14.47 -25.71 4.51
CA PHE A 83 14.46 -24.38 3.88
C PHE A 83 15.85 -24.01 3.38
N HIS A 84 16.91 -24.23 4.17
CA HIS A 84 18.28 -23.94 3.78
C HIS A 84 18.79 -24.82 2.63
N GLU A 85 18.52 -26.14 2.66
CA GLU A 85 18.96 -27.08 1.62
C GLU A 85 18.28 -26.82 0.26
N ASN A 86 17.04 -26.32 0.26
CA ASN A 86 16.29 -26.00 -0.96
C ASN A 86 16.49 -24.55 -1.45
N ALA A 87 17.36 -23.75 -0.82
CA ALA A 87 17.61 -22.37 -1.24
C ALA A 87 18.29 -22.31 -2.63
N PRO A 88 17.67 -21.74 -3.68
CA PRO A 88 18.24 -21.79 -5.03
C PRO A 88 19.51 -20.96 -5.23
N THR A 89 19.83 -20.06 -4.30
CA THR A 89 20.98 -19.16 -4.39
C THR A 89 21.84 -19.31 -3.14
N PRO A 90 23.18 -19.34 -3.24
CA PRO A 90 24.06 -19.84 -2.17
C PRO A 90 23.92 -19.12 -0.82
N ASN A 91 24.46 -17.91 -0.65
CA ASN A 91 24.41 -17.19 0.63
C ASN A 91 23.07 -16.45 0.82
N ASP A 92 21.97 -17.21 0.91
CA ASP A 92 20.61 -16.66 0.90
C ASP A 92 20.26 -15.80 2.13
N PRO A 93 19.70 -14.58 1.97
CA PRO A 93 19.35 -13.73 3.11
C PRO A 93 18.37 -14.35 4.10
N LEU A 94 17.30 -15.00 3.63
CA LEU A 94 16.26 -15.56 4.49
C LEU A 94 16.69 -16.90 5.09
N ALA A 95 17.34 -17.79 4.33
CA ALA A 95 17.78 -19.07 4.88
C ALA A 95 18.90 -18.90 5.91
N VAL A 96 19.94 -18.11 5.60
CA VAL A 96 21.01 -17.78 6.57
C VAL A 96 20.42 -16.99 7.75
N GLY A 97 19.48 -16.08 7.49
CA GLY A 97 18.80 -15.33 8.54
C GLY A 97 17.99 -16.21 9.50
N LEU A 98 17.26 -17.20 8.98
CA LEU A 98 16.49 -18.18 9.75
C LEU A 98 17.39 -19.11 10.56
N GLU A 99 18.45 -19.65 9.94
CA GLU A 99 19.44 -20.50 10.61
C GLU A 99 20.07 -19.77 11.81
N LYS A 100 20.50 -18.51 11.61
CA LYS A 100 21.00 -17.69 12.73
C LYS A 100 19.91 -17.36 13.74
N PHE A 101 18.70 -17.01 13.32
CA PHE A 101 17.57 -16.74 14.21
C PHE A 101 17.26 -17.93 15.14
N ALA A 102 17.25 -19.15 14.59
CA ALA A 102 17.02 -20.38 15.34
C ALA A 102 18.14 -20.68 16.35
N SER A 103 19.40 -20.48 15.96
CA SER A 103 20.57 -20.71 16.84
C SER A 103 20.68 -19.73 18.03
N ILE A 104 19.96 -18.60 17.98
CA ILE A 104 20.08 -17.51 18.95
C ILE A 104 19.05 -17.67 20.07
N THR A 105 19.51 -17.64 21.33
CA THR A 105 18.63 -17.60 22.52
C THR A 105 18.19 -16.18 22.89
N SER A 106 18.97 -15.15 22.54
CA SER A 106 18.70 -13.77 22.94
C SER A 106 17.55 -13.14 22.14
N SER A 107 16.44 -12.83 22.81
CA SER A 107 15.28 -12.12 22.23
C SER A 107 15.67 -10.80 21.52
N ARG A 108 16.61 -10.02 22.09
CA ARG A 108 17.11 -8.79 21.46
C ARG A 108 17.82 -9.07 20.13
N GLN A 109 18.59 -10.16 20.04
CA GLN A 109 19.27 -10.53 18.80
C GLN A 109 18.30 -11.13 17.77
N ARG A 110 17.32 -11.95 18.20
CA ARG A 110 16.21 -12.39 17.35
C ARG A 110 15.45 -11.21 16.74
N GLY A 111 15.09 -10.22 17.55
CA GLY A 111 14.49 -8.97 17.09
C GLY A 111 15.33 -8.26 16.03
N ALA A 112 16.65 -8.12 16.25
CA ALA A 112 17.55 -7.51 15.26
C ALA A 112 17.63 -8.29 13.93
N TRP A 113 17.63 -9.63 13.96
CA TRP A 113 17.57 -10.46 12.76
C TRP A 113 16.24 -10.32 12.01
N ALA A 114 15.10 -10.39 12.72
CA ALA A 114 13.79 -10.16 12.13
C ALA A 114 13.69 -8.76 11.49
N THR A 115 14.14 -7.71 12.19
CA THR A 115 14.18 -6.35 11.65
C THR A 115 15.04 -6.24 10.39
N TRP A 116 16.23 -6.85 10.36
CA TRP A 116 17.09 -6.81 9.16
C TRP A 116 16.49 -7.59 7.97
N LEU A 117 15.87 -8.75 8.22
CA LEU A 117 15.19 -9.53 7.17
C LEU A 117 14.02 -8.78 6.52
N MET A 118 13.35 -7.91 7.29
CA MET A 118 12.36 -6.95 6.79
C MET A 118 12.98 -5.70 6.13
N GLY A 119 14.28 -5.70 5.78
CA GLY A 119 14.95 -4.55 5.18
C GLY A 119 15.47 -3.49 6.16
N GLY A 120 15.44 -3.76 7.47
CA GLY A 120 16.02 -2.89 8.48
C GLY A 120 17.55 -2.82 8.45
N LYS A 121 18.12 -1.89 9.21
CA LYS A 121 19.59 -1.70 9.27
C LYS A 121 20.27 -2.91 9.94
N ARG A 122 21.31 -3.44 9.30
CA ARG A 122 22.23 -4.43 9.89
C ARG A 122 22.87 -3.84 11.16
N THR A 123 22.94 -4.64 12.23
CA THR A 123 23.62 -4.25 13.48
C THR A 123 25.00 -4.89 13.60
N PRO A 124 25.98 -4.29 14.32
CA PRO A 124 27.32 -4.85 14.46
C PRO A 124 27.35 -6.24 15.11
N SER A 125 26.41 -6.55 16.00
CA SER A 125 26.29 -7.87 16.63
C SER A 125 26.04 -8.99 15.62
N MET A 126 25.36 -8.71 14.50
CA MET A 126 25.08 -9.69 13.45
C MET A 126 26.30 -9.98 12.56
N ALA A 127 27.37 -9.17 12.64
CA ALA A 127 28.61 -9.42 11.92
C ALA A 127 29.47 -10.50 12.60
N LYS A 128 29.26 -10.75 13.89
CA LYS A 128 29.98 -11.79 14.64
C LYS A 128 29.59 -13.17 14.09
N GLY A 129 30.58 -13.94 13.66
CA GLY A 129 30.38 -15.26 13.04
C GLY A 129 30.44 -15.29 11.50
N PHE A 130 30.56 -14.14 10.84
CA PHE A 130 30.86 -14.07 9.41
C PHE A 130 32.33 -13.76 9.18
N SER A 131 32.96 -14.45 8.23
CA SER A 131 34.40 -14.36 7.94
C SER A 131 34.64 -13.79 6.53
N ALA A 132 35.91 -13.63 6.13
CA ALA A 132 36.23 -13.25 4.75
C ALA A 132 35.74 -14.32 3.73
N ALA A 133 35.73 -15.60 4.13
CA ALA A 133 35.24 -16.71 3.34
C ALA A 133 33.71 -16.81 3.34
N ASN A 134 33.07 -16.71 4.52
CA ASN A 134 31.60 -16.71 4.63
C ASN A 134 31.08 -15.28 4.82
N LYS A 135 30.81 -14.59 3.71
CA LYS A 135 30.36 -13.19 3.68
C LYS A 135 28.95 -13.04 4.24
N PHE A 136 28.66 -11.92 4.89
CA PHE A 136 27.29 -11.64 5.35
C PHE A 136 26.32 -11.46 4.15
N PRO A 137 25.12 -12.09 4.15
CA PRO A 137 24.15 -11.98 3.07
C PRO A 137 23.71 -10.53 2.82
N SER A 138 23.41 -10.17 1.58
CA SER A 138 23.08 -8.80 1.19
C SER A 138 21.69 -8.71 0.57
N ILE A 139 20.83 -7.84 1.11
CA ILE A 139 19.58 -7.41 0.47
C ILE A 139 19.88 -6.05 -0.21
N TYR A 140 19.77 -5.99 -1.53
CA TYR A 140 20.22 -4.84 -2.31
C TYR A 140 19.16 -3.74 -2.35
N THR A 141 19.50 -2.56 -1.84
CA THR A 141 18.63 -1.37 -1.79
C THR A 141 18.69 -0.52 -3.06
N VAL A 142 19.76 -0.66 -3.85
CA VAL A 142 20.07 0.11 -5.06
C VAL A 142 20.37 -0.85 -6.21
N GLY A 143 20.14 -0.43 -7.46
CA GLY A 143 20.41 -1.21 -8.66
C GLY A 143 19.17 -1.94 -9.19
N HIS A 144 19.38 -3.03 -9.94
CA HIS A 144 18.32 -3.92 -10.41
C HIS A 144 17.98 -4.96 -9.34
N ASN A 145 17.16 -4.56 -8.35
CA ASN A 145 16.77 -5.43 -7.23
C ASN A 145 15.39 -6.08 -7.37
N ALA A 146 14.63 -5.79 -8.44
CA ALA A 146 13.29 -6.34 -8.67
C ALA A 146 13.25 -7.89 -8.60
N ARG A 147 14.22 -8.58 -9.23
CA ARG A 147 14.40 -10.04 -9.12
C ARG A 147 14.53 -10.50 -7.67
N GLN A 148 15.46 -9.90 -6.91
CA GLN A 148 15.70 -10.26 -5.52
C GLN A 148 14.47 -10.02 -4.64
N ILE A 149 13.73 -8.92 -4.86
CA ILE A 149 12.54 -8.64 -4.07
C ILE A 149 11.41 -9.65 -4.36
N ALA A 150 11.15 -9.97 -5.64
CA ALA A 150 10.17 -10.99 -6.00
C ALA A 150 10.55 -12.38 -5.45
N TYR A 151 11.83 -12.73 -5.55
CA TYR A 151 12.41 -13.91 -4.93
C TYR A 151 12.16 -13.94 -3.41
N LEU A 152 12.49 -12.88 -2.68
CA LEU A 152 12.32 -12.80 -1.22
C LEU A 152 10.84 -12.91 -0.79
N PHE A 153 9.90 -12.31 -1.52
CA PHE A 153 8.47 -12.52 -1.26
C PHE A 153 8.07 -14.00 -1.44
N THR A 154 8.58 -14.67 -2.47
CA THR A 154 8.29 -16.09 -2.70
C THR A 154 9.00 -17.00 -1.71
N ALA A 155 10.14 -16.57 -1.15
CA ALA A 155 10.84 -17.23 -0.07
C ALA A 155 10.05 -17.15 1.25
N VAL A 156 9.49 -15.96 1.58
CA VAL A 156 8.56 -15.81 2.70
C VAL A 156 7.30 -16.67 2.50
N SER A 157 6.80 -16.78 1.27
CA SER A 157 5.68 -17.67 0.93
C SER A 157 6.01 -19.17 1.14
N ALA A 158 7.19 -19.62 0.74
CA ALA A 158 7.65 -20.99 0.99
C ALA A 158 7.87 -21.26 2.49
N LEU A 159 8.44 -20.29 3.20
CA LEU A 159 8.61 -20.35 4.66
C LEU A 159 7.26 -20.41 5.39
N ALA A 160 6.25 -19.67 4.92
CA ALA A 160 4.89 -19.73 5.44
C ALA A 160 4.29 -21.14 5.32
N ARG A 161 4.51 -21.84 4.20
CA ARG A 161 4.10 -23.25 4.06
C ARG A 161 4.78 -24.18 5.04
N LEU A 162 6.07 -23.98 5.32
CA LEU A 162 6.80 -24.76 6.34
C LEU A 162 6.30 -24.46 7.77
N ALA A 163 5.67 -23.31 8.01
CA ALA A 163 4.95 -22.98 9.24
C ALA A 163 3.46 -23.40 9.26
N ASN A 164 3.03 -24.26 8.32
CA ASN A 164 1.65 -24.73 8.16
C ASN A 164 0.62 -23.62 7.80
N TYR A 165 1.05 -22.57 7.11
CA TYR A 165 0.17 -21.61 6.43
C TYR A 165 0.01 -21.98 4.94
N SER A 166 -1.06 -21.53 4.30
CA SER A 166 -1.32 -21.77 2.87
C SER A 166 -0.33 -21.04 1.95
N GLY A 167 0.35 -20.00 2.44
CA GLY A 167 1.33 -19.21 1.69
C GLY A 167 1.32 -17.74 2.07
N LEU A 168 1.57 -16.88 1.08
CA LEU A 168 1.59 -15.41 1.22
C LEU A 168 0.68 -14.76 0.17
N CYS A 169 -0.18 -13.85 0.61
CA CYS A 169 -0.97 -12.96 -0.22
C CYS A 169 -0.44 -11.53 -0.10
N LEU A 170 0.07 -10.96 -1.19
CA LEU A 170 0.48 -9.56 -1.29
C LEU A 170 -0.61 -8.77 -2.02
N LEU A 171 -1.18 -7.80 -1.30
CA LEU A 171 -2.27 -6.95 -1.76
C LEU A 171 -1.77 -5.50 -1.83
N VAL A 172 -1.93 -4.86 -3.00
CA VAL A 172 -1.39 -3.52 -3.27
C VAL A 172 -2.49 -2.60 -3.76
N ASP A 173 -2.88 -1.63 -2.96
CA ASP A 173 -3.82 -0.57 -3.34
C ASP A 173 -3.10 0.61 -4.02
N GLU A 174 -3.85 1.47 -4.72
CA GLU A 174 -3.39 2.73 -5.33
C GLU A 174 -2.20 2.59 -6.32
N ALA A 175 -2.12 1.49 -7.09
CA ALA A 175 -1.01 1.32 -8.04
C ALA A 175 -1.05 2.29 -9.24
N GLU A 176 -2.14 3.06 -9.42
CA GLU A 176 -2.21 4.26 -10.26
C GLU A 176 -1.12 5.30 -9.97
N SER A 177 -0.54 5.32 -8.76
CA SER A 177 0.67 6.11 -8.44
C SER A 177 1.84 5.86 -9.43
N TYR A 178 1.83 4.75 -10.17
CA TYR A 178 2.72 4.51 -11.30
C TYR A 178 2.62 5.57 -12.41
N ALA A 179 1.41 6.02 -12.76
CA ALA A 179 1.19 6.97 -13.85
C ALA A 179 1.85 8.33 -13.56
N LEU A 180 1.92 8.70 -12.28
CA LEU A 180 2.50 9.93 -11.78
C LEU A 180 4.05 9.88 -11.68
N LEU A 181 4.67 8.72 -11.91
CA LEU A 181 6.14 8.58 -11.91
C LEU A 181 6.81 9.30 -13.09
N ALA A 182 7.98 9.88 -12.82
CA ALA A 182 8.84 10.45 -13.85
C ALA A 182 9.30 9.38 -14.86
N ARG A 183 9.58 9.78 -16.11
CA ARG A 183 9.96 8.86 -17.21
C ARG A 183 11.11 7.91 -16.85
N HIS A 184 12.09 8.35 -16.07
CA HIS A 184 13.24 7.52 -15.65
C HIS A 184 12.94 6.57 -14.48
N GLN A 185 11.83 6.77 -13.76
CA GLN A 185 11.38 5.92 -12.64
C GLN A 185 10.50 4.77 -13.14
N ARG A 186 9.66 5.03 -14.17
CA ARG A 186 8.71 4.05 -14.73
C ARG A 186 9.35 2.69 -15.06
N PRO A 187 10.51 2.57 -15.72
CA PRO A 187 11.12 1.26 -16.02
C PRO A 187 11.44 0.43 -14.77
N LYS A 188 11.86 1.06 -13.66
CA LYS A 188 12.13 0.35 -12.40
C LYS A 188 10.84 -0.17 -11.76
N ALA A 189 9.77 0.61 -11.81
CA ALA A 189 8.46 0.19 -11.34
C ALA A 189 7.87 -0.92 -12.22
N SER A 190 8.01 -0.82 -13.55
CA SER A 190 7.61 -1.86 -14.50
C SER A 190 8.30 -3.19 -14.20
N LEU A 191 9.63 -3.20 -14.07
CA LEU A 191 10.39 -4.41 -13.71
C LEU A 191 9.95 -5.01 -12.38
N PHE A 192 9.57 -4.18 -11.40
CA PHE A 192 9.06 -4.65 -10.11
C PHE A 192 7.71 -5.35 -10.23
N PHE A 193 6.71 -4.70 -10.82
CA PHE A 193 5.40 -5.31 -11.04
C PHE A 193 5.51 -6.57 -11.90
N GLN A 194 6.25 -6.51 -13.01
CA GLN A 194 6.50 -7.65 -13.88
C GLN A 194 7.14 -8.83 -13.11
N ALA A 195 8.09 -8.57 -12.20
CA ALA A 195 8.76 -9.62 -11.44
C ALA A 195 7.79 -10.29 -10.44
N LEU A 196 6.94 -9.52 -9.77
CA LEU A 196 5.89 -10.06 -8.90
C LEU A 196 4.80 -10.81 -9.67
N ILE A 197 4.40 -10.31 -10.85
CA ILE A 197 3.43 -10.96 -11.74
C ILE A 197 3.97 -12.31 -12.22
N TYR A 198 5.19 -12.34 -12.76
CA TYR A 198 5.88 -13.57 -13.14
C TYR A 198 5.98 -14.53 -11.94
N ALA A 199 6.32 -13.99 -10.77
CA ALA A 199 6.47 -14.80 -9.56
C ALA A 199 5.17 -15.43 -9.04
N ALA A 200 4.03 -14.76 -9.21
CA ALA A 200 2.71 -15.25 -8.78
C ALA A 200 1.99 -16.11 -9.82
N LEU A 201 2.32 -15.97 -11.11
CA LEU A 201 1.74 -16.76 -12.20
C LEU A 201 2.54 -18.03 -12.52
N ARG A 202 3.87 -18.03 -12.38
CA ARG A 202 4.73 -19.18 -12.68
C ARG A 202 4.43 -19.76 -14.07
N GLY A 203 4.14 -21.07 -14.18
CA GLY A 203 3.81 -21.74 -15.45
C GLY A 203 2.53 -21.25 -16.14
N GLN A 204 1.72 -20.39 -15.48
CA GLN A 204 0.58 -19.71 -16.11
C GLN A 204 0.98 -18.37 -16.77
N GLN A 205 2.26 -17.96 -16.67
CA GLN A 205 2.75 -16.75 -17.33
C GLN A 205 3.10 -17.06 -18.79
N THR A 206 2.46 -16.32 -19.71
CA THR A 206 2.61 -16.45 -21.16
C THR A 206 3.17 -15.19 -21.84
N LYS A 207 3.21 -14.05 -21.15
CA LYS A 207 3.60 -12.73 -21.70
C LYS A 207 4.98 -12.22 -21.27
N LEU A 208 5.46 -12.64 -20.10
CA LEU A 208 6.75 -12.22 -19.54
C LEU A 208 7.69 -13.43 -19.51
N ALA A 209 8.93 -13.29 -20.02
CA ALA A 209 9.96 -14.32 -19.95
C ALA A 209 11.03 -13.96 -18.93
N GLU A 210 11.65 -14.95 -18.27
CA GLU A 210 12.68 -14.67 -17.26
C GLU A 210 13.88 -13.88 -17.81
N ARG A 211 14.23 -14.07 -19.09
CA ARG A 211 15.31 -13.33 -19.76
C ARG A 211 15.09 -11.81 -19.82
N ASP A 212 13.85 -11.35 -19.70
CA ASP A 212 13.49 -9.93 -19.82
C ASP A 212 13.89 -9.13 -18.55
N PHE A 213 14.22 -9.83 -17.45
CA PHE A 213 14.57 -9.24 -16.17
C PHE A 213 16.09 -9.12 -15.98
N PRO A 214 16.65 -7.90 -15.84
CA PRO A 214 18.08 -7.73 -15.65
C PRO A 214 18.54 -8.27 -14.29
N GLN A 215 19.70 -8.92 -14.28
CA GLN A 215 20.35 -9.40 -13.05
C GLN A 215 20.97 -8.25 -12.24
N HIS A 216 21.20 -8.50 -10.96
CA HIS A 216 21.96 -7.58 -10.12
C HIS A 216 23.47 -7.78 -10.32
N ARG A 217 24.25 -6.69 -10.45
CA ARG A 217 25.69 -6.72 -10.76
C ARG A 217 26.51 -7.66 -9.85
N TRP A 218 26.11 -7.82 -8.59
CA TRP A 218 26.85 -8.60 -7.60
C TRP A 218 26.42 -10.06 -7.48
N ARG A 219 25.19 -10.40 -7.91
CA ARG A 219 24.60 -11.72 -7.68
C ARG A 219 23.32 -11.90 -8.50
N GLU A 220 23.19 -13.10 -9.04
CA GLU A 220 21.98 -13.52 -9.72
C GLU A 220 20.93 -14.06 -8.74
N TYR A 221 19.67 -13.73 -9.01
CA TYR A 221 18.52 -14.28 -8.29
C TYR A 221 17.51 -14.81 -9.31
N PRO A 222 17.04 -16.06 -9.19
CA PRO A 222 15.87 -16.52 -9.92
C PRO A 222 14.65 -15.71 -9.48
N LEU A 223 13.61 -15.66 -10.31
CA LEU A 223 12.33 -15.02 -9.93
C LEU A 223 11.53 -15.86 -8.91
N ALA A 224 12.05 -17.02 -8.49
CA ALA A 224 11.40 -18.01 -7.67
C ALA A 224 12.31 -18.50 -6.53
N TYR A 225 11.77 -18.63 -5.32
CA TYR A 225 12.42 -19.42 -4.27
C TYR A 225 12.20 -20.93 -4.47
N ASP A 226 11.00 -21.34 -4.88
CA ASP A 226 10.72 -22.73 -5.23
C ASP A 226 9.66 -22.84 -6.34
N ASN A 227 9.39 -24.07 -6.75
CA ASN A 227 8.39 -24.40 -7.76
C ASN A 227 6.94 -24.34 -7.23
N GLY A 228 6.71 -23.98 -5.97
CA GLY A 228 5.39 -23.94 -5.34
C GLY A 228 4.60 -22.68 -5.71
N GLN A 229 3.33 -22.86 -6.11
CA GLN A 229 2.41 -21.74 -6.36
C GLN A 229 1.65 -21.32 -5.08
N SER A 230 2.38 -20.81 -4.09
CA SER A 230 1.81 -20.31 -2.81
C SER A 230 1.87 -18.79 -2.65
N PHE A 231 2.36 -18.07 -3.66
CA PHE A 231 2.45 -16.61 -3.68
C PHE A 231 1.31 -16.01 -4.49
N PHE A 232 0.37 -15.37 -3.81
CA PHE A 232 -0.74 -14.66 -4.41
C PHE A 232 -0.40 -13.17 -4.47
N PHE A 233 -0.60 -12.58 -5.64
CA PHE A 233 -0.41 -11.16 -5.87
C PHE A 233 -1.69 -10.56 -6.45
N LEU A 234 -2.21 -9.52 -5.80
CA LEU A 234 -3.32 -8.71 -6.29
C LEU A 234 -2.95 -7.24 -6.15
N PHE A 235 -3.30 -6.44 -7.16
CA PHE A 235 -3.17 -5.00 -7.06
C PHE A 235 -4.33 -4.28 -7.75
N THR A 236 -4.64 -3.07 -7.27
CA THR A 236 -5.71 -2.22 -7.80
C THR A 236 -5.15 -1.12 -8.69
N VAL A 237 -5.90 -0.66 -9.70
CA VAL A 237 -5.50 0.43 -10.62
C VAL A 237 -6.71 1.26 -11.05
N THR A 238 -6.65 2.60 -10.95
CA THR A 238 -7.64 3.50 -11.59
C THR A 238 -7.47 3.62 -13.11
N TYR A 239 -8.59 3.79 -13.82
CA TYR A 239 -8.61 4.10 -15.24
C TYR A 239 -7.96 5.48 -15.55
N SER A 240 -6.80 5.49 -16.23
CA SER A 240 -6.15 6.70 -16.80
C SER A 240 -5.36 6.42 -18.10
N ASP A 241 -5.06 7.43 -18.92
CA ASP A 241 -4.40 7.22 -20.22
C ASP A 241 -2.90 6.97 -20.14
N ASN A 242 -2.26 7.32 -19.02
CA ASN A 242 -0.84 7.07 -18.73
C ASN A 242 -0.62 5.82 -17.84
N ARG A 243 -1.50 4.82 -18.00
CA ARG A 243 -1.61 3.67 -17.09
C ARG A 243 -0.39 2.73 -17.08
N LEU A 244 -0.35 1.88 -16.05
CA LEU A 244 0.38 0.61 -16.09
C LEU A 244 -0.03 -0.16 -17.36
N PRO A 245 0.91 -0.65 -18.20
CA PRO A 245 0.58 -1.41 -19.41
C PRO A 245 0.18 -2.85 -19.08
N LEU A 246 -0.97 -3.01 -18.43
CA LEU A 246 -1.50 -4.29 -17.96
C LEU A 246 -1.75 -5.27 -19.12
N SER A 247 -2.16 -4.75 -20.28
CA SER A 247 -2.31 -5.51 -21.53
C SER A 247 -1.05 -6.25 -21.96
N ASP A 248 0.12 -5.75 -21.58
CA ASP A 248 1.40 -6.27 -22.04
C ASP A 248 1.94 -7.33 -21.07
N TRP A 249 1.46 -7.34 -19.82
CA TRP A 249 1.95 -8.21 -18.75
C TRP A 249 0.97 -9.31 -18.34
N LEU A 250 -0.32 -9.13 -18.65
CA LEU A 250 -1.43 -9.95 -18.18
C LEU A 250 -2.38 -10.37 -19.30
N THR A 251 -3.00 -11.54 -19.17
CA THR A 251 -4.11 -11.97 -20.03
C THR A 251 -5.42 -11.31 -19.60
N LYS A 252 -6.49 -11.37 -20.42
CA LYS A 252 -7.77 -10.71 -20.09
C LYS A 252 -8.42 -11.29 -18.84
N GLU A 253 -8.24 -12.59 -18.61
CA GLU A 253 -8.78 -13.37 -17.49
C GLU A 253 -8.10 -13.02 -16.16
N GLN A 254 -6.91 -12.43 -16.22
CA GLN A 254 -6.14 -11.94 -15.08
C GLN A 254 -6.48 -10.49 -14.71
N ILE A 255 -7.25 -9.78 -15.56
CA ILE A 255 -7.68 -8.40 -15.36
C ILE A 255 -9.17 -8.40 -15.00
N PHE A 256 -9.48 -8.13 -13.73
CA PHE A 256 -10.84 -7.99 -13.24
C PHE A 256 -11.28 -6.52 -13.32
N ASN A 257 -12.25 -6.22 -14.19
CA ASN A 257 -12.79 -4.87 -14.32
C ASN A 257 -13.99 -4.69 -13.42
N LEU A 258 -13.89 -3.75 -12.47
CA LEU A 258 -15.02 -3.20 -11.73
C LEU A 258 -15.77 -2.25 -12.67
N ALA A 259 -16.78 -2.78 -13.35
CA ALA A 259 -17.72 -1.98 -14.12
C ALA A 259 -18.69 -1.24 -13.17
N PRO A 260 -19.24 -0.09 -13.57
CA PRO A 260 -20.34 0.54 -12.86
C PRO A 260 -21.63 -0.25 -13.12
N VAL A 261 -21.82 -1.32 -12.35
CA VAL A 261 -23.09 -2.07 -12.27
C VAL A 261 -23.67 -1.83 -10.89
N ALA A 262 -24.06 -0.59 -10.66
CA ALA A 262 -25.01 -0.21 -9.64
C ALA A 262 -26.11 0.57 -10.36
N ASP A 263 -27.33 0.03 -10.36
CA ASP A 263 -28.48 0.77 -10.87
C ASP A 263 -28.61 2.07 -10.06
N PRO A 264 -28.85 3.25 -10.66
CA PRO A 264 -29.20 4.46 -9.94
C PRO A 264 -30.26 4.25 -8.85
N GLN A 265 -31.19 3.29 -9.01
CA GLN A 265 -32.15 2.87 -7.99
C GLN A 265 -31.49 2.19 -6.78
N GLU A 266 -30.52 1.29 -6.99
CA GLU A 266 -29.77 0.62 -5.92
C GLU A 266 -28.92 1.62 -5.13
N ILE A 267 -28.28 2.56 -5.81
CA ILE A 267 -27.56 3.67 -5.17
C ILE A 267 -28.52 4.51 -4.31
N GLY A 268 -29.72 4.82 -4.83
CA GLY A 268 -30.77 5.52 -4.08
C GLY A 268 -31.19 4.77 -2.81
N GLN A 269 -31.39 3.45 -2.90
CA GLN A 269 -31.74 2.60 -1.75
C GLN A 269 -30.60 2.52 -0.72
N LEU A 270 -29.35 2.40 -1.16
CA LEU A 270 -28.17 2.41 -0.28
C LEU A 270 -28.05 3.74 0.48
N LEU A 271 -28.21 4.86 -0.22
CA LEU A 271 -28.18 6.19 0.40
C LEU A 271 -29.31 6.37 1.42
N GLN A 272 -30.52 5.86 1.16
CA GLN A 272 -31.59 5.88 2.17
C GLN A 272 -31.26 5.02 3.40
N ARG A 273 -30.64 3.84 3.23
CA ARG A 273 -30.20 3.02 4.38
C ARG A 273 -29.12 3.71 5.21
N ILE A 274 -28.12 4.34 4.55
CA ILE A 274 -27.07 5.12 5.24
C ILE A 274 -27.68 6.30 6.01
N LEU A 275 -28.65 7.01 5.40
CA LEU A 275 -29.38 8.09 6.08
C LEU A 275 -30.20 7.57 7.27
N GLY A 276 -30.79 6.37 7.18
CA GLY A 276 -31.47 5.71 8.29
C GLY A 276 -30.55 5.36 9.46
N TYR A 277 -29.36 4.81 9.19
CA TYR A 277 -28.37 4.53 10.24
C TYR A 277 -27.84 5.83 10.90
N HIS A 278 -27.63 6.89 10.11
CA HIS A 278 -27.21 8.19 10.63
C HIS A 278 -28.33 8.85 11.46
N ALA A 279 -29.58 8.79 11.00
CA ALA A 279 -30.77 9.20 11.75
C ALA A 279 -30.87 8.47 13.11
N GLN A 280 -30.69 7.14 13.11
CA GLN A 280 -30.70 6.32 14.32
C GLN A 280 -29.55 6.67 15.28
N ALA A 281 -28.35 6.94 14.77
CA ALA A 281 -27.18 7.28 15.58
C ALA A 281 -27.25 8.68 16.22
N TYR A 282 -27.96 9.62 15.58
CA TYR A 282 -28.03 11.03 16.01
C TYR A 282 -29.43 11.49 16.45
N GLY A 283 -30.43 10.60 16.48
CA GLY A 283 -31.75 10.85 17.06
C GLY A 283 -32.62 11.86 16.28
N TYR A 284 -32.58 11.84 14.95
CA TYR A 284 -33.42 12.70 14.09
C TYR A 284 -34.12 11.88 12.99
N GLU A 285 -35.26 12.34 12.48
CA GLU A 285 -35.99 11.65 11.41
C GLU A 285 -35.47 12.04 10.00
N PRO A 286 -35.27 11.09 9.06
CA PRO A 286 -34.75 11.41 7.72
C PRO A 286 -35.61 12.36 6.88
N ALA A 287 -36.89 12.52 7.21
CA ALA A 287 -37.88 13.26 6.43
C ALA A 287 -37.64 14.79 6.39
N ASP A 288 -37.04 15.36 7.43
CA ASP A 288 -37.11 16.82 7.69
C ASP A 288 -36.29 17.71 6.74
N ARG A 289 -35.34 17.14 5.96
CA ARG A 289 -34.48 17.93 5.05
C ARG A 289 -34.87 17.88 3.57
N GLN A 290 -35.55 16.84 3.10
CA GLN A 290 -35.87 16.73 1.67
C GLN A 290 -36.94 17.76 1.21
N GLY A 291 -37.83 18.16 2.13
CA GLY A 291 -38.82 19.22 1.86
C GLY A 291 -38.24 20.63 1.65
N GLN A 292 -37.05 20.93 2.18
CA GLN A 292 -36.45 22.28 2.05
C GLN A 292 -35.67 22.50 0.75
N ILE A 293 -35.13 21.44 0.12
CA ILE A 293 -34.28 21.58 -1.07
C ILE A 293 -35.11 21.75 -2.35
N GLN A 294 -36.31 21.19 -2.42
CA GLN A 294 -37.22 21.39 -3.58
C GLN A 294 -37.96 22.75 -3.56
N GLY A 295 -37.92 23.50 -2.44
CA GLY A 295 -38.69 24.74 -2.26
C GLY A 295 -38.11 26.02 -2.89
N ARG A 296 -36.84 26.04 -3.31
CA ARG A 296 -36.15 27.25 -3.82
C ARG A 296 -35.82 27.26 -5.32
N GLY A 297 -36.46 26.37 -6.09
CA GLY A 297 -36.16 26.14 -7.51
C GLY A 297 -37.19 26.61 -8.54
N ARG A 298 -38.15 27.50 -8.21
CA ARG A 298 -39.07 28.05 -9.23
C ARG A 298 -38.43 29.21 -9.99
N VAL A 299 -37.78 28.85 -11.10
CA VAL A 299 -37.41 29.79 -12.17
C VAL A 299 -38.68 30.35 -12.81
N ALA A 300 -38.93 31.65 -12.66
CA ALA A 300 -39.98 32.34 -13.40
C ALA A 300 -39.55 32.47 -14.88
N ARG A 301 -40.42 32.06 -15.82
CA ARG A 301 -40.24 32.35 -17.25
C ARG A 301 -40.79 33.75 -17.57
N PRO A 302 -40.17 34.49 -18.51
CA PRO A 302 -40.67 35.79 -18.92
C PRO A 302 -41.93 35.66 -19.81
N ARG A 303 -42.79 36.67 -19.74
CA ARG A 303 -43.77 37.02 -20.79
C ARG A 303 -43.78 38.55 -20.93
N ASP A 304 -43.76 39.00 -22.18
CA ASP A 304 -43.65 40.41 -22.54
C ASP A 304 -44.98 41.18 -22.49
N CYS A 305 -44.87 42.51 -22.37
CA CYS A 305 -45.83 43.58 -22.73
C CYS A 305 -47.30 43.47 -22.21
N ALA A 306 -47.86 44.47 -21.53
CA ALA A 306 -47.97 45.85 -22.01
C ALA A 306 -48.40 46.88 -20.93
N THR A 307 -48.00 48.14 -21.14
CA THR A 307 -48.66 49.42 -20.77
C THR A 307 -49.48 49.56 -19.46
N ALA A 308 -48.99 50.39 -18.52
CA ALA A 308 -49.79 51.46 -17.90
C ALA A 308 -48.93 52.50 -17.11
N VAL A 309 -48.84 53.72 -17.65
CA VAL A 309 -48.97 55.04 -16.99
C VAL A 309 -48.41 55.25 -15.55
N SER A 310 -47.38 56.09 -15.45
CA SER A 310 -46.88 56.81 -14.25
C SER A 310 -47.93 57.84 -13.71
N PRO A 311 -47.86 58.39 -12.47
CA PRO A 311 -46.72 59.26 -12.06
C PRO A 311 -46.40 59.39 -10.54
N CYS A 312 -45.38 60.23 -10.29
CA CYS A 312 -45.03 60.96 -9.06
C CYS A 312 -44.17 60.29 -7.97
N ALA A 313 -43.21 61.08 -7.51
CA ALA A 313 -42.18 60.85 -6.49
C ALA A 313 -42.61 61.60 -5.17
N PRO A 314 -41.76 61.89 -4.14
CA PRO A 314 -40.31 61.67 -3.99
C PRO A 314 -39.78 61.28 -2.57
N ALA A 315 -38.44 61.21 -2.49
CA ALA A 315 -37.58 61.60 -1.35
C ALA A 315 -37.53 60.76 -0.05
N SER A 316 -36.36 60.17 0.23
CA SER A 316 -35.45 60.55 1.35
C SER A 316 -34.31 59.50 1.47
N ALA A 317 -33.03 59.93 1.52
CA ALA A 317 -32.17 59.96 2.72
C ALA A 317 -31.51 58.62 3.12
N TRP A 318 -30.23 58.50 3.50
CA TRP A 318 -29.01 59.35 3.40
C TRP A 318 -27.78 58.38 3.36
N PRO A 319 -26.52 58.80 3.12
CA PRO A 319 -25.39 57.92 2.76
C PRO A 319 -24.41 57.58 3.90
N TRP A 320 -23.31 56.88 3.59
CA TRP A 320 -21.88 57.18 3.89
C TRP A 320 -21.00 55.91 4.03
N SER A 321 -19.80 56.00 3.44
CA SER A 321 -18.66 55.08 3.58
C SER A 321 -17.87 55.32 4.88
N TYR A 322 -16.98 54.41 5.32
CA TYR A 322 -15.55 54.73 5.55
C TYR A 322 -14.64 53.53 5.94
N THR A 323 -13.41 53.70 5.47
CA THR A 323 -12.10 53.05 5.63
C THR A 323 -11.60 52.61 7.03
N ILE A 324 -10.92 51.44 7.06
CA ILE A 324 -9.68 51.03 7.79
C ILE A 324 -9.19 51.86 9.00
N CYS A 325 -8.91 51.21 10.15
CA CYS A 325 -7.65 51.43 10.91
C CYS A 325 -7.30 50.27 11.90
N SER A 326 -6.12 50.35 12.52
CA SER A 326 -5.38 49.28 13.21
C SER A 326 -5.03 49.59 14.68
N THR A 327 -4.50 48.57 15.40
CA THR A 327 -3.57 48.59 16.58
C THR A 327 -4.06 48.22 18.01
N CYS A 328 -3.13 47.55 18.72
CA CYS A 328 -2.87 47.49 20.18
C CYS A 328 -3.46 46.39 21.11
N THR A 329 -2.56 45.94 22.00
CA THR A 329 -2.56 44.84 23.01
C THR A 329 -2.70 45.39 24.46
N PRO A 330 -2.41 44.70 25.62
CA PRO A 330 -2.09 43.29 25.95
C PRO A 330 -2.77 42.70 27.25
N SER A 331 -2.28 41.53 27.71
CA SER A 331 -2.34 40.93 29.09
C SER A 331 -3.45 39.87 29.37
N THR A 332 -3.28 38.82 30.19
CA THR A 332 -2.29 38.46 31.25
C THR A 332 -1.96 36.94 31.36
N ARG A 333 -0.79 36.63 31.97
CA ARG A 333 -0.34 35.40 32.70
C ARG A 333 0.17 34.13 31.95
N SER A 334 1.42 33.79 32.29
CA SER A 334 2.27 32.59 32.04
C SER A 334 2.15 31.56 33.20
N PRO A 335 2.96 30.47 33.40
CA PRO A 335 4.23 29.96 32.77
C PRO A 335 4.18 28.47 32.31
N PHE A 336 5.12 27.79 31.61
CA PHE A 336 6.53 27.91 31.16
C PHE A 336 6.65 27.56 29.64
N CYS A 337 7.72 27.73 28.85
CA CYS A 337 9.14 28.13 29.01
C CYS A 337 10.22 27.04 29.25
N TRP A 338 10.82 26.49 28.15
CA TRP A 338 12.27 26.21 27.85
C TRP A 338 12.32 25.39 26.53
N MET A 339 12.87 25.86 25.40
CA MET A 339 14.29 26.03 24.99
C MET A 339 15.14 24.73 25.01
N SER A 340 15.99 24.42 24.01
CA SER A 340 16.51 25.24 22.89
C SER A 340 16.93 24.42 21.66
N CYS A 341 17.08 25.10 20.52
CA CYS A 341 17.68 24.58 19.28
C CYS A 341 19.01 25.31 19.01
N GLY A 342 20.03 24.59 18.54
CA GLY A 342 21.36 25.16 18.25
C GLY A 342 21.91 24.77 16.89
N ARG A 343 22.15 25.76 16.02
CA ARG A 343 23.02 25.65 14.84
C ARG A 343 23.84 26.93 14.70
N ARG A 344 25.16 26.81 14.48
CA ARG A 344 25.88 27.26 13.26
C ARG A 344 27.41 27.28 13.45
N CYS A 345 28.11 27.13 12.31
CA CYS A 345 29.40 27.74 11.92
C CYS A 345 30.59 27.62 12.89
N SER A 346 31.65 26.86 12.58
CA SER A 346 32.69 27.06 11.54
C SER A 346 33.70 28.16 11.86
N GLU A 347 34.93 27.78 12.24
CA GLU A 347 36.19 28.34 11.71
C GLU A 347 37.43 27.61 12.27
N LYS A 348 38.40 27.37 11.38
CA LYS A 348 39.74 26.73 11.52
C LYS A 348 39.84 25.24 11.24
#